data_AF-A0A9N8HRF8-F1
#
_entry.id   AF-A0A9N8HRF8-F1
#
_cell.length_a   1.000
_cell.length_b   1.000
_cell.length_c   1.000
_cell.angle_alpha   90.00
_cell.angle_beta   90.00
_cell.angle_gamma   90.00
#
_symmetry.space_group_name_H-M   'P 1'
#
loop_
_entity.id
_entity.type
_entity.pdbx_description
1 polymer ?
#
loop_
_entity_poly.entity_id
_entity_poly.type
_entity_poly.pdbx_seq_one_letter_code
_entity_poly.pdbx_strand_id
1 'polypeptide(L)'
;MYRLAATNSQRLALASASSRNSVARRRIPQKKHFSDSPSKPPTAAEIATEKEAARQQVLHEANETMKSYHHARLAKLRGELPSRNKTGPSTNYVQIGVVVAFMAAFCASPFLGKRIAQDKEFREKYVPSWYDFTIKKPTSELSRAEVHDQILQLQKEIRARAIAGDFSDEKLSKMRRYMEGLDPEQNKEFNPDNDQHAWSKLHPGLDDDEDVEDE
;
A
#
# COMPACT_ATOMS: atom_id res chain seq x y z
N MET A 1 20.62 45.90 40.70
CA MET A 1 20.09 44.53 40.72
C MET A 1 20.35 43.88 39.37
N TYR A 2 21.43 43.10 39.25
CA TYR A 2 21.78 42.36 38.03
C TYR A 2 21.21 40.95 38.13
N ARG A 3 20.31 40.57 37.22
CA ARG A 3 19.88 39.18 37.04
C ARG A 3 20.77 38.53 35.98
N LEU A 4 21.60 37.60 36.44
CA LEU A 4 22.47 36.75 35.65
C LEU A 4 21.64 35.80 34.79
N ALA A 5 21.96 35.77 33.49
CA ALA A 5 21.57 34.72 32.56
C ALA A 5 22.53 33.52 32.73
N ALA A 6 21.99 32.33 32.95
CA ALA A 6 22.73 31.08 32.93
C ALA A 6 22.07 30.09 31.93
N THR A 7 22.57 30.18 30.71
CA THR A 7 22.98 29.09 29.80
C THR A 7 22.19 27.77 29.80
N ASN A 8 21.47 27.56 28.69
CA ASN A 8 20.75 26.35 28.28
C ASN A 8 21.66 25.20 27.78
N SER A 9 22.97 25.24 28.03
CA SER A 9 23.95 24.33 27.39
C SER A 9 24.23 23.03 28.14
N GLN A 10 23.47 22.68 29.19
CA GLN A 10 23.68 21.44 29.95
C GLN A 10 22.59 20.37 29.76
N ARG A 11 21.63 20.55 28.83
CA ARG A 11 20.58 19.55 28.57
C ARG A 11 20.81 18.62 27.38
N LEU A 12 21.97 18.69 26.71
CA LEU A 12 22.27 17.91 25.49
C LEU A 12 23.24 16.73 25.70
N ALA A 13 23.54 16.33 26.94
CA ALA A 13 24.52 15.25 27.21
C ALA A 13 23.91 13.93 27.75
N LEU A 14 22.61 13.66 27.56
CA LEU A 14 21.97 12.44 28.08
C LEU A 14 21.13 11.66 27.04
N ALA A 15 21.31 11.93 25.75
CA ALA A 15 20.58 11.23 24.68
C ALA A 15 21.52 10.60 23.65
N SER A 16 22.44 9.74 24.09
CA SER A 16 23.20 8.86 23.19
C SER A 16 23.51 7.48 23.78
N ALA A 17 22.61 6.95 24.62
CA ALA A 17 22.55 5.51 24.82
C ALA A 17 21.62 4.92 23.76
N SER A 18 22.10 4.87 22.52
CA SER A 18 21.49 4.13 21.42
C SER A 18 21.41 2.66 21.84
N SER A 19 20.21 2.27 22.26
CA SER A 19 19.82 0.89 22.53
C SER A 19 20.02 0.08 21.26
N ARG A 20 21.16 -0.61 21.19
CA ARG A 20 21.41 -1.65 20.20
C ARG A 20 20.44 -2.78 20.50
N ASN A 21 19.28 -2.75 19.85
CA ASN A 21 18.42 -3.92 19.69
C ASN A 21 19.17 -4.95 18.83
N SER A 22 20.08 -5.70 19.44
CA SER A 22 20.57 -6.95 18.89
C SER A 22 19.43 -7.95 19.01
N VAL A 23 18.65 -8.07 17.95
CA VAL A 23 17.81 -9.23 17.71
C VAL A 23 18.75 -10.43 17.62
N ALA A 24 18.94 -11.11 18.75
CA ALA A 24 19.57 -12.41 18.81
C ALA A 24 18.64 -13.40 18.08
N ARG A 25 18.69 -13.40 16.74
CA ARG A 25 18.22 -14.52 15.94
C ARG A 25 18.98 -15.74 16.44
N ARG A 26 18.31 -16.57 17.24
CA ARG A 26 18.78 -17.92 17.56
C ARG A 26 19.00 -18.61 16.21
N ARG A 27 20.27 -18.70 15.80
CA ARG A 27 20.68 -19.56 14.70
C ARG A 27 20.30 -20.97 15.12
N ILE A 28 19.36 -21.56 14.38
CA ILE A 28 19.15 -23.00 14.38
C ILE A 28 20.54 -23.63 14.17
N PRO A 29 21.00 -24.56 15.03
CA PRO A 29 22.28 -25.20 14.81
C PRO A 29 22.21 -25.93 13.46
N GLN A 30 22.93 -25.42 12.47
CA GLN A 30 23.13 -26.15 11.23
C GLN A 30 23.87 -27.42 11.58
N LYS A 31 23.26 -28.56 11.23
CA LYS A 31 23.89 -29.88 11.24
C LYS A 31 25.20 -29.76 10.48
N LYS A 32 26.32 -29.86 11.20
CA LYS A 32 27.64 -30.04 10.58
C LYS A 32 27.61 -31.39 9.87
N HIS A 33 27.78 -31.35 8.56
CA HIS A 33 28.03 -32.53 7.77
C HIS A 33 29.33 -33.19 8.23
N PHE A 34 29.19 -34.50 8.47
CA PHE A 34 30.20 -35.54 8.57
C PHE A 34 31.54 -35.23 7.89
N SER A 35 32.62 -35.39 8.64
CA SER A 35 33.92 -35.80 8.11
C SER A 35 34.28 -37.13 8.77
N ASP A 36 34.53 -38.12 7.94
CA ASP A 36 34.67 -39.54 8.25
C ASP A 36 35.77 -39.90 9.26
N SER A 37 35.43 -40.83 10.15
CA SER A 37 36.34 -41.86 10.66
C SER A 37 35.50 -43.09 11.06
N PRO A 38 35.91 -44.31 10.69
CA PRO A 38 35.06 -45.49 10.79
C PRO A 38 35.09 -46.02 12.23
N SER A 39 34.13 -45.61 13.06
CA SER A 39 33.81 -46.34 14.28
C SER A 39 32.69 -47.36 14.00
N LYS A 40 32.81 -48.53 14.62
CA LYS A 40 31.89 -49.67 14.60
C LYS A 40 30.40 -49.25 14.48
N PRO A 41 29.57 -50.00 13.72
CA PRO A 41 28.14 -49.75 13.69
C PRO A 41 27.56 -49.82 15.13
N PRO A 42 26.81 -48.80 15.59
CA PRO A 42 26.22 -48.81 16.92
C PRO A 42 25.23 -49.96 17.02
N THR A 43 25.27 -50.66 18.14
CA THR A 43 24.42 -51.83 18.39
C THR A 43 22.98 -51.35 18.61
N ALA A 44 21.97 -52.09 18.14
CA ALA A 44 20.55 -51.67 18.21
C ALA A 44 20.06 -51.26 19.62
N ALA A 45 20.72 -51.76 20.67
CA ALA A 45 20.45 -51.38 22.05
C ALA A 45 20.90 -49.95 22.40
N GLU A 46 22.03 -49.48 21.88
CA GLU A 46 22.56 -48.13 22.14
C GLU A 46 21.68 -47.06 21.48
N ILE A 47 21.21 -47.34 20.25
CA ILE A 47 20.28 -46.47 19.51
C ILE A 47 18.93 -46.36 20.23
N ALA A 48 18.46 -47.45 20.85
CA ALA A 48 17.22 -47.44 21.64
C ALA A 48 17.37 -46.59 22.91
N THR A 49 18.48 -46.73 23.63
CA THR A 49 18.74 -45.92 24.84
C THR A 49 18.94 -44.43 24.55
N GLU A 50 19.61 -44.08 23.43
CA GLU A 50 19.79 -42.69 23.02
C GLU A 50 18.46 -42.05 22.59
N LYS A 51 17.60 -42.81 21.90
CA LYS A 51 16.26 -42.37 21.51
C LYS A 51 15.34 -42.16 22.72
N GLU A 52 15.46 -43.00 23.74
CA GLU A 52 14.72 -42.84 25.00
C GLU A 52 15.22 -41.63 25.81
N ALA A 53 16.54 -41.42 25.89
CA ALA A 53 17.13 -40.25 26.53
C ALA A 53 16.73 -38.93 25.81
N ALA A 54 16.75 -38.93 24.47
CA ALA A 54 16.29 -37.79 23.67
C ALA A 54 14.79 -37.50 23.90
N ARG A 55 13.96 -38.55 23.99
CA ARG A 55 12.53 -38.41 24.31
C ARG A 55 12.31 -37.81 25.70
N GLN A 56 13.09 -38.21 26.69
CA GLN A 56 13.02 -37.66 28.05
C GLN A 56 13.45 -36.18 28.09
N GLN A 57 14.48 -35.81 27.34
CA GLN A 57 14.92 -34.42 27.22
C GLN A 57 13.85 -33.53 26.57
N VAL A 58 13.21 -34.01 25.49
CA VAL A 58 12.11 -33.29 24.83
C VAL A 58 10.92 -33.12 25.78
N LEU A 59 10.58 -34.15 26.56
CA LEU A 59 9.51 -34.05 27.56
C LEU A 59 9.85 -33.06 28.67
N HIS A 60 11.11 -32.99 29.09
CA HIS A 60 11.56 -32.01 30.08
C HIS A 60 11.43 -30.56 29.54
N GLU A 61 11.89 -30.32 28.32
CA GLU A 61 11.79 -29.00 27.66
C GLU A 61 10.32 -28.59 27.44
N ALA A 62 9.46 -29.54 27.03
CA ALA A 62 8.03 -29.31 26.91
C ALA A 62 7.39 -28.91 28.25
N ASN A 63 7.80 -29.55 29.35
CA ASN A 63 7.30 -29.21 30.68
C ASN A 63 7.79 -27.84 31.16
N GLU A 64 9.03 -27.47 30.86
CA GLU A 64 9.57 -26.14 31.21
C GLU A 64 8.90 -25.01 30.43
N THR A 65 8.71 -25.21 29.12
CA THR A 65 8.00 -24.23 28.27
C THR A 65 6.55 -24.05 28.74
N MET A 66 5.85 -25.14 29.10
CA MET A 66 4.51 -25.07 29.67
C MET A 66 4.47 -24.28 30.98
N LYS A 67 5.44 -24.48 31.89
CA LYS A 67 5.56 -23.71 33.14
C LYS A 67 5.75 -22.21 32.86
N SER A 68 6.62 -21.85 31.92
CA SER A 68 6.85 -20.46 31.54
C SER A 68 5.58 -19.79 30.96
N TYR A 69 4.79 -20.52 30.18
CA TYR A 69 3.52 -20.04 29.64
C TYR A 69 2.50 -19.78 30.77
N HIS A 70 2.38 -20.70 31.73
CA HIS A 70 1.51 -20.51 32.88
C HIS A 70 1.92 -19.30 33.73
N HIS A 71 3.21 -19.12 33.97
CA HIS A 71 3.72 -17.94 34.67
C HIS A 71 3.41 -16.64 33.91
N ALA A 72 3.66 -16.58 32.60
CA ALA A 72 3.35 -15.41 31.78
C ALA A 72 1.84 -15.13 31.75
N ARG A 73 1.01 -16.17 31.70
CA ARG A 73 -0.46 -16.03 31.75
C ARG A 73 -0.94 -15.49 33.10
N LEU A 74 -0.38 -15.97 34.21
CA LEU A 74 -0.70 -15.47 35.54
C LEU A 74 -0.22 -14.02 35.72
N ALA A 75 0.97 -13.66 35.23
CA ALA A 75 1.46 -12.29 35.23
C ALA A 75 0.57 -11.36 34.37
N LYS A 76 0.02 -11.87 33.25
CA LYS A 76 -0.97 -11.15 32.43
C LYS A 76 -2.26 -10.88 33.20
N LEU A 77 -2.78 -11.89 33.90
CA LEU A 77 -4.00 -11.78 34.70
C LEU A 77 -3.82 -10.85 35.90
N ARG A 78 -2.62 -10.80 36.48
CA ARG A 78 -2.23 -9.86 37.55
C ARG A 78 -1.97 -8.43 37.05
N GLY A 79 -1.93 -8.21 35.72
CA GLY A 79 -1.66 -6.90 35.13
C GLY A 79 -0.19 -6.44 35.24
N GLU A 80 0.72 -7.33 35.62
CA GLU A 80 2.15 -7.02 35.79
C GLU A 80 2.91 -6.97 34.46
N LEU A 81 2.33 -7.52 33.38
CA LEU A 81 2.95 -7.47 32.07
C LEU A 81 2.72 -6.11 31.39
N PRO A 82 3.76 -5.52 30.79
CA PRO A 82 3.61 -4.29 30.02
C PRO A 82 2.58 -4.53 28.91
N SER A 83 1.56 -3.67 28.84
CA SER A 83 0.58 -3.74 27.75
C SER A 83 1.34 -3.74 26.43
N ARG A 84 1.01 -4.70 25.55
CA ARG A 84 1.59 -4.80 24.21
C ARG A 84 1.32 -3.53 23.38
N ASN A 85 0.35 -2.73 23.81
CA ASN A 85 0.03 -1.40 23.28
C ASN A 85 0.58 -0.32 24.23
N LYS A 86 1.88 -0.27 24.50
CA LYS A 86 2.50 0.99 24.89
C LYS A 86 2.39 1.89 23.66
N THR A 87 1.38 2.76 23.67
CA THR A 87 1.24 3.86 22.73
C THR A 87 2.62 4.49 22.58
N GLY A 88 3.16 4.49 21.36
CA GLY A 88 4.39 5.22 21.03
C GLY A 88 4.25 6.71 21.36
N PRO A 89 5.26 7.55 21.06
CA PRO A 89 5.19 8.99 21.31
C PRO A 89 3.82 9.50 20.86
N SER A 90 3.10 10.13 21.79
CA SER A 90 1.64 10.25 21.76
C SER A 90 1.15 10.64 20.37
N THR A 91 0.11 9.97 19.89
CA THR A 91 -0.57 10.21 18.60
C THR A 91 -0.80 11.70 18.31
N ASN A 92 -0.93 12.50 19.36
CA ASN A 92 -1.03 13.96 19.32
C ASN A 92 0.17 14.65 18.63
N TYR A 93 1.41 14.20 18.86
CA TYR A 93 2.59 14.80 18.21
C TYR A 93 2.61 14.55 16.70
N VAL A 94 2.22 13.34 16.29
CA VAL A 94 2.12 12.98 14.87
C VAL A 94 1.03 13.82 14.20
N GLN A 95 -0.14 13.96 14.84
CA GLN A 95 -1.23 14.79 14.34
C GLN A 95 -0.84 16.28 14.23
N ILE A 96 -0.19 16.83 15.27
CA ILE A 96 0.33 18.21 15.23
C ILE A 96 1.36 18.37 14.10
N GLY A 97 2.25 17.40 13.92
CA GLY A 97 3.24 17.43 12.84
C GLY A 97 2.59 17.47 11.45
N VAL A 98 1.54 16.69 11.24
CA VAL A 98 0.76 16.71 10.00
C VAL A 98 0.09 18.08 9.77
N VAL A 99 -0.55 18.64 10.79
CA VAL A 99 -1.21 19.96 10.69
C VAL A 99 -0.19 21.06 10.36
N VAL A 100 0.96 21.06 11.02
CA VAL A 100 2.02 22.05 10.77
C VAL A 100 2.58 21.91 9.34
N ALA A 101 2.75 20.69 8.84
CA ALA A 101 3.20 20.44 7.47
C ALA A 101 2.19 20.99 6.43
N PHE A 102 0.89 20.76 6.63
CA PHE A 102 -0.16 21.29 5.75
C PHE A 102 -0.24 22.82 5.80
N MET A 103 -0.14 23.42 6.99
CA MET A 103 -0.07 24.87 7.15
C MET A 103 1.14 25.47 6.42
N ALA A 104 2.32 24.87 6.55
CA ALA A 104 3.51 25.31 5.84
C ALA A 104 3.35 25.22 4.31
N ALA A 105 2.76 24.11 3.82
CA ALA A 105 2.47 23.94 2.40
C ALA A 105 1.44 24.97 1.90
N PHE A 106 0.38 25.24 2.66
CA PHE A 106 -0.64 26.23 2.33
C PHE A 106 -0.04 27.65 2.25
N CYS A 107 0.81 28.02 3.20
CA CYS A 107 1.52 29.30 3.19
C CYS A 107 2.52 29.42 2.03
N ALA A 108 3.17 28.32 1.63
CA ALA A 108 4.10 28.30 0.51
C ALA A 108 3.40 28.33 -0.88
N SER A 109 2.18 27.79 -0.96
CA SER A 109 1.40 27.65 -2.20
C SER A 109 1.25 28.95 -3.02
N PRO A 110 0.89 30.12 -2.45
CA PRO A 110 0.79 31.35 -3.25
C PRO A 110 2.14 31.83 -3.80
N PHE A 111 3.25 31.58 -3.10
CA PHE A 111 4.58 31.93 -3.58
C PHE A 111 5.04 31.03 -4.72
N LEU A 112 4.80 29.72 -4.60
CA LEU A 112 5.06 28.77 -5.70
C LEU A 112 4.16 29.08 -6.91
N GLY A 113 2.88 29.38 -6.70
CA GLY A 113 1.97 29.76 -7.78
C GLY A 113 2.43 31.02 -8.52
N LYS A 114 2.89 32.06 -7.79
CA LYS A 114 3.45 33.27 -8.40
C LYS A 114 4.72 32.99 -9.20
N ARG A 115 5.61 32.14 -8.69
CA ARG A 115 6.83 31.70 -9.40
C ARG A 115 6.49 30.92 -10.67
N ILE A 116 5.56 29.96 -10.57
CA ILE A 116 5.05 29.22 -11.74
C ILE A 116 4.40 30.19 -12.74
N ALA A 117 3.72 31.25 -12.32
CA ALA A 117 3.06 32.21 -13.22
C ALA A 117 4.02 33.21 -13.91
N GLN A 118 5.19 33.51 -13.33
CA GLN A 118 6.07 34.56 -13.82
C GLN A 118 7.38 34.05 -14.43
N ASP A 119 7.88 32.90 -13.98
CA ASP A 119 9.23 32.43 -14.25
C ASP A 119 9.23 31.29 -15.28
N LYS A 120 9.71 31.56 -16.50
CA LYS A 120 9.72 30.58 -17.60
C LYS A 120 10.70 29.43 -17.36
N GLU A 121 11.86 29.73 -16.78
CA GLU A 121 12.91 28.74 -16.49
C GLU A 121 12.46 27.74 -15.41
N PHE A 122 11.68 28.21 -14.44
CA PHE A 122 11.11 27.35 -13.41
C PHE A 122 10.06 26.38 -13.99
N ARG A 123 9.28 26.82 -14.99
CA ARG A 123 8.28 25.98 -15.67
C ARG A 123 8.93 24.81 -16.39
N GLU A 124 9.96 25.11 -17.18
CA GLU A 124 10.63 24.08 -18.00
C GLU A 124 11.37 23.05 -17.14
N LYS A 125 11.89 23.45 -15.98
CA LYS A 125 12.68 22.57 -15.11
C LYS A 125 11.85 21.71 -14.17
N TYR A 126 10.76 22.24 -13.62
CA TYR A 126 10.02 21.59 -12.53
C TYR A 126 8.61 21.17 -12.89
N VAL A 127 8.05 21.66 -14.00
CA VAL A 127 6.73 21.23 -14.44
C VAL A 127 6.90 20.13 -15.48
N PRO A 128 6.29 18.96 -15.26
CA PRO A 128 6.18 17.95 -16.29
C PRO A 128 5.51 18.48 -17.56
N SER A 129 6.03 18.07 -18.73
CA SER A 129 5.54 18.49 -20.05
C SER A 129 4.08 18.09 -20.35
N TRP A 130 3.50 17.17 -19.56
CA TRP A 130 2.10 16.77 -19.69
C TRP A 130 1.11 17.77 -19.05
N TYR A 131 1.59 18.70 -18.23
CA TYR A 131 0.74 19.70 -17.58
C TYR A 131 0.76 21.02 -18.37
N ASP A 132 -0.28 21.27 -19.15
CA ASP A 132 -0.40 22.48 -19.95
C ASP A 132 -1.11 23.60 -19.18
N PHE A 133 -0.34 24.59 -18.73
CA PHE A 133 -0.84 25.79 -18.04
C PHE A 133 -1.50 26.82 -18.96
N THR A 134 -1.34 26.65 -20.27
CA THR A 134 -1.89 27.61 -21.25
C THR A 134 -3.35 27.33 -21.56
N ILE A 135 -3.85 26.16 -21.15
CA ILE A 135 -5.27 25.83 -21.17
C ILE A 135 -5.95 26.68 -20.09
N LYS A 136 -6.51 27.82 -20.53
CA LYS A 136 -7.42 28.60 -19.69
C LYS A 136 -8.56 27.67 -19.29
N LYS A 137 -8.85 27.57 -17.99
CA LYS A 137 -10.09 26.94 -17.54
C LYS A 137 -11.24 27.55 -18.35
N PRO A 138 -12.11 26.75 -18.98
CA PRO A 138 -13.28 27.30 -19.65
C PRO A 138 -14.03 28.16 -18.63
N THR A 139 -14.28 29.41 -18.98
CA THR A 139 -14.79 30.44 -18.06
C THR A 139 -16.22 30.15 -17.58
N SER A 140 -16.92 29.23 -18.26
CA SER A 140 -18.23 28.74 -17.86
C SER A 140 -18.11 27.29 -17.43
N GLU A 141 -18.28 27.04 -16.13
CA GLU A 141 -18.90 25.79 -15.70
C GLU A 141 -20.27 25.78 -16.40
N LEU A 142 -20.40 24.90 -17.39
CA LEU A 142 -21.62 24.81 -18.19
C LEU A 142 -22.78 24.64 -17.21
N SER A 143 -23.73 25.57 -17.22
CA SER A 143 -24.79 25.54 -16.21
C SER A 143 -25.57 24.24 -16.38
N ARG A 144 -26.15 23.71 -15.29
CA ARG A 144 -26.93 22.47 -15.35
C ARG A 144 -28.03 22.53 -16.43
N ALA A 145 -28.59 23.72 -16.66
CA ALA A 145 -29.57 23.96 -17.71
C ALA A 145 -28.96 23.82 -19.12
N GLU A 146 -27.81 24.44 -19.37
CA GLU A 146 -27.10 24.32 -20.65
C GLU A 146 -26.65 22.87 -20.92
N VAL A 147 -26.21 22.13 -19.89
CA VAL A 147 -25.85 20.72 -20.04
C VAL A 147 -27.08 19.90 -20.43
N HIS A 148 -28.21 20.18 -19.81
CA HIS A 148 -29.46 19.51 -20.13
C HIS A 148 -29.92 19.78 -21.57
N ASP A 149 -29.83 21.02 -22.01
CA ASP A 149 -30.15 21.41 -23.39
C ASP A 149 -29.22 20.73 -24.40
N GLN A 150 -27.92 20.63 -24.10
CA GLN A 150 -26.96 19.88 -24.92
C GLN A 150 -27.31 18.40 -25.00
N ILE A 151 -27.69 17.77 -23.88
CA ILE A 151 -28.11 16.36 -23.87
C ILE A 151 -29.37 16.17 -24.74
N LEU A 152 -30.35 17.06 -24.65
CA LEU A 152 -31.57 16.98 -25.46
C LEU A 152 -31.28 17.18 -26.96
N GLN A 153 -30.35 18.08 -27.31
CA GLN A 153 -29.91 18.24 -28.70
C GLN A 153 -29.23 16.97 -29.21
N LEU A 154 -28.33 16.40 -28.42
CA LEU A 154 -27.60 15.18 -28.77
C LEU A 154 -28.54 13.99 -28.94
N GLN A 155 -29.56 13.86 -28.06
CA GLN A 155 -30.60 12.84 -28.20
C GLN A 155 -31.41 13.00 -29.49
N LYS A 156 -31.76 14.24 -29.87
CA LYS A 156 -32.47 14.51 -31.13
C LYS A 156 -31.60 14.17 -32.34
N GLU A 157 -30.32 14.52 -32.31
CA GLU A 157 -29.38 14.20 -33.38
C GLU A 157 -29.18 12.70 -33.54
N ILE A 158 -28.98 11.96 -32.44
CA ILE A 158 -28.87 10.48 -32.47
C ILE A 158 -30.15 9.89 -33.07
N ARG A 159 -31.33 10.35 -32.64
CA ARG A 159 -32.60 9.86 -33.18
C ARG A 159 -32.75 10.17 -34.67
N ALA A 160 -32.38 11.36 -35.11
CA ALA A 160 -32.42 11.73 -36.53
C ALA A 160 -31.47 10.86 -37.37
N ARG A 161 -30.24 10.61 -36.88
CA ARG A 161 -29.27 9.71 -37.53
C ARG A 161 -29.75 8.26 -37.56
N ALA A 162 -30.43 7.81 -36.51
CA ALA A 162 -31.04 6.49 -36.47
C ALA A 162 -32.13 6.32 -37.52
N ILE A 163 -33.01 7.31 -37.67
CA ILE A 163 -34.03 7.31 -38.72
C ILE A 163 -33.39 7.37 -40.11
N ALA A 164 -32.28 8.11 -40.25
CA ALA A 164 -31.51 8.17 -41.50
C ALA A 164 -30.78 6.85 -41.84
N GLY A 165 -30.76 5.87 -40.92
CA GLY A 165 -30.10 4.59 -41.12
C GLY A 165 -28.57 4.64 -40.92
N ASP A 166 -28.06 5.69 -40.24
CA ASP A 166 -26.63 5.79 -39.92
C ASP A 166 -26.16 4.68 -38.96
N PHE A 167 -27.08 4.08 -38.22
CA PHE A 167 -26.83 2.94 -37.31
C PHE A 167 -27.26 1.58 -37.91
N SER A 168 -27.31 1.46 -39.24
CA SER A 168 -27.48 0.14 -39.88
C SER A 168 -26.28 -0.76 -39.59
N ASP A 169 -26.52 -2.06 -39.42
CA ASP A 169 -25.47 -3.06 -39.11
C ASP A 169 -24.32 -3.05 -40.14
N GLU A 170 -24.63 -2.79 -41.40
CA GLU A 170 -23.64 -2.65 -42.47
C GLU A 170 -22.74 -1.41 -42.30
N LYS A 171 -23.28 -0.30 -41.81
CA LYS A 171 -22.51 0.94 -41.59
C LYS A 171 -21.74 0.88 -40.27
N LEU A 172 -22.33 0.27 -39.23
CA LEU A 172 -21.66 -0.01 -37.96
C LEU A 172 -20.50 -0.99 -38.14
N SER A 173 -20.67 -2.05 -38.93
CA SER A 173 -19.58 -2.99 -39.24
C SER A 173 -18.46 -2.34 -40.06
N LYS A 174 -18.80 -1.43 -41.00
CA LYS A 174 -17.81 -0.60 -41.69
C LYS A 174 -17.07 0.33 -40.72
N MET A 175 -17.79 1.06 -39.85
CA MET A 175 -17.15 1.92 -38.84
C MET A 175 -16.24 1.14 -37.89
N ARG A 176 -16.65 -0.06 -37.48
CA ARG A 176 -15.83 -0.96 -36.65
C ARG A 176 -14.53 -1.37 -37.37
N ARG A 177 -14.60 -1.68 -38.66
CA ARG A 177 -13.42 -2.02 -39.48
C ARG A 177 -12.48 -0.85 -39.72
N TYR A 178 -13.00 0.38 -39.82
CA TYR A 178 -12.19 1.59 -39.98
C TYR A 178 -11.62 2.14 -38.66
N MET A 179 -12.17 1.73 -37.51
CA MET A 179 -11.52 1.90 -36.20
C MET A 179 -10.48 0.80 -36.00
N GLU A 180 -9.41 0.92 -36.78
CA GLU A 180 -8.25 0.04 -36.80
C GLU A 180 -7.73 -0.21 -35.37
N GLY A 181 -7.88 -1.45 -34.89
CA GLY A 181 -7.44 -1.89 -33.56
C GLY A 181 -8.49 -2.60 -32.68
N LEU A 182 -9.74 -2.74 -33.11
CA LEU A 182 -10.82 -3.42 -32.35
C LEU A 182 -11.47 -4.59 -33.13
N ASP A 183 -10.68 -5.34 -33.91
CA ASP A 183 -11.15 -6.63 -34.41
C ASP A 183 -11.20 -7.62 -33.22
N PRO A 184 -12.39 -8.13 -32.83
CA PRO A 184 -12.51 -9.06 -31.70
C PRO A 184 -11.83 -10.41 -31.97
N GLU A 185 -11.57 -10.75 -33.24
CA GLU A 185 -10.83 -11.97 -33.60
C GLU A 185 -9.30 -11.78 -33.65
N GLN A 186 -8.80 -10.54 -33.81
CA GLN A 186 -7.34 -10.27 -33.85
C GLN A 186 -6.77 -9.85 -32.50
N ASN A 187 -7.57 -9.26 -31.60
CA ASN A 187 -7.11 -8.91 -30.25
C ASN A 187 -7.25 -10.07 -29.27
N LYS A 188 -6.24 -10.95 -29.23
CA LYS A 188 -6.04 -11.86 -28.07
C LYS A 188 -5.85 -11.11 -26.73
N GLU A 189 -5.64 -9.80 -26.75
CA GLU A 189 -5.52 -8.93 -25.56
C GLU A 189 -6.86 -8.39 -25.04
N PHE A 190 -7.96 -8.49 -25.81
CA PHE A 190 -9.30 -8.08 -25.37
C PHE A 190 -10.20 -9.30 -25.13
N ASN A 191 -9.61 -10.39 -24.66
CA ASN A 191 -10.36 -11.49 -24.09
C ASN A 191 -10.75 -11.05 -22.66
N PRO A 192 -12.04 -10.99 -22.29
CA PRO A 192 -12.45 -10.60 -20.93
C PRO A 192 -11.82 -11.50 -19.84
N ASP A 193 -11.42 -12.72 -20.21
CA ASP A 193 -10.71 -13.67 -19.34
C ASP A 193 -9.21 -13.38 -19.18
N ASN A 194 -8.63 -12.48 -19.98
CA ASN A 194 -7.19 -12.22 -20.04
C ASN A 194 -6.83 -10.72 -19.91
N ASP A 195 -7.74 -9.93 -19.36
CA ASP A 195 -7.52 -8.53 -19.02
C ASP A 195 -6.57 -8.43 -17.82
N GLN A 196 -5.29 -8.16 -18.08
CA GLN A 196 -4.23 -8.06 -17.07
C GLN A 196 -4.53 -7.02 -15.97
N HIS A 197 -5.45 -6.09 -16.24
CA HIS A 197 -5.83 -5.02 -15.34
C HIS A 197 -7.29 -5.08 -14.89
N ALA A 198 -8.06 -6.11 -15.29
CA ALA A 198 -9.43 -6.38 -14.87
C ALA A 198 -10.39 -5.17 -14.97
N TRP A 199 -10.14 -4.25 -15.91
CA TRP A 199 -11.01 -3.09 -16.12
C TRP A 199 -12.41 -3.50 -16.58
N SER A 200 -12.50 -4.63 -17.29
CA SER A 200 -13.76 -5.26 -17.68
C SER A 200 -14.61 -5.78 -16.51
N LYS A 201 -14.03 -5.98 -15.32
CA LYS A 201 -14.75 -6.43 -14.12
C LYS A 201 -15.24 -5.28 -13.24
N LEU A 202 -14.72 -4.06 -13.46
CA LEU A 202 -15.13 -2.88 -12.73
C LEU A 202 -16.43 -2.31 -13.33
N HIS A 203 -17.56 -2.89 -12.93
CA HIS A 203 -18.86 -2.29 -13.20
C HIS A 203 -19.16 -1.22 -12.14
N PRO A 204 -19.48 0.03 -12.54
CA PRO A 204 -19.84 1.07 -11.58
C PRO A 204 -21.18 0.70 -10.92
N GLY A 205 -21.11 0.08 -9.74
CA GLY A 205 -22.27 -0.32 -8.93
C GLY A 205 -22.33 -1.78 -8.52
N LEU A 206 -21.36 -2.63 -8.88
CA LEU A 206 -21.19 -3.97 -8.32
C LEU A 206 -19.99 -3.92 -7.35
N ASP A 207 -20.20 -4.28 -6.08
CA ASP A 207 -19.11 -4.37 -5.12
C ASP A 207 -18.21 -5.58 -5.48
N ASP A 208 -16.90 -5.48 -5.22
CA ASP A 208 -15.86 -6.46 -5.63
C ASP A 208 -16.08 -7.89 -5.07
N ASP A 209 -17.08 -8.09 -4.22
CA ASP A 209 -17.45 -9.32 -3.52
C ASP A 209 -18.78 -9.95 -3.99
N GLU A 210 -19.50 -9.36 -4.95
CA GLU A 210 -20.62 -10.02 -5.63
C GLU A 210 -20.15 -10.70 -6.93
N ASP A 211 -19.74 -11.97 -6.82
CA ASP A 211 -19.60 -12.83 -7.99
C ASP A 211 -20.97 -12.96 -8.68
N VAL A 212 -21.08 -12.46 -9.91
CA VAL A 212 -22.25 -12.71 -10.77
C VAL A 212 -22.27 -14.20 -11.06
N GLU A 213 -23.15 -14.95 -10.40
CA GLU A 213 -23.45 -16.32 -10.77
C GLU A 213 -24.06 -16.30 -12.18
N ASP A 214 -23.28 -16.74 -13.17
CA ASP A 214 -23.73 -16.94 -14.54
C ASP A 214 -24.80 -18.07 -14.56
N GLU A 215 -26.07 -17.70 -14.75
CA GLU A 215 -27.19 -18.62 -15.05
C GLU A 215 -27.52 -18.65 -16.55
#